data_AF-A0A6N8JE22-F1
#
_entry.id   AF-A0A6N8JE22-F1
#
_cell.length_a   1.000
_cell.length_b   1.000
_cell.length_c   1.000
_cell.angle_alpha   90.00
_cell.angle_beta   90.00
_cell.angle_gamma   90.00
#
_symmetry.space_group_name_H-M   'P 1'
#
loop_
_entity.id
_entity.type
_entity.pdbx_description
1 polymer ?
#
loop_
_entity_poly.entity_id
_entity_poly.type
_entity_poly.pdbx_seq_one_letter_code
_entity_poly.pdbx_strand_id
1 'polypeptide(L)'
;MQTSEDTAMLSALKDNNLDAYQYFFMKYYKPLCVKACQMLGDMEKAKEMVQGLFIEVWRTGAYRKIDHSPGGFFYQLVCQECSHLQAYTERQKVQCPPCKTGPALIPQALHPQLLV
;
A
#
# COMPACT_ATOMS: atom_id res chain seq x y z
N MET A 1 3.38 -12.67 17.86
CA MET A 1 4.00 -13.97 18.20
C MET A 1 3.33 -15.02 17.34
N GLN A 2 4.11 -15.85 16.64
CA GLN A 2 3.62 -16.98 15.83
C GLN A 2 3.25 -18.12 16.77
N THR A 3 2.03 -18.66 16.67
CA THR A 3 1.56 -19.78 17.51
C THR A 3 1.80 -21.13 16.83
N SER A 4 1.70 -22.23 17.60
CA SER A 4 1.70 -23.59 17.03
C SER A 4 0.55 -23.79 16.03
N GLU A 5 -0.61 -23.20 16.32
CA GLU A 5 -1.77 -23.15 15.42
C GLU A 5 -1.46 -22.42 14.10
N ASP A 6 -0.72 -21.31 14.14
CA ASP A 6 -0.31 -20.61 12.91
C ASP A 6 0.55 -21.50 12.00
N THR A 7 1.37 -22.37 12.57
CA THR A 7 2.24 -23.27 11.80
C THR A 7 1.42 -24.37 11.12
N ALA A 8 0.44 -24.94 11.82
CA ALA A 8 -0.50 -25.92 11.25
C ALA A 8 -1.40 -25.31 10.17
N MET A 9 -1.89 -24.09 10.39
CA MET A 9 -2.67 -23.38 9.38
C MET A 9 -1.82 -22.98 8.17
N LEU A 10 -0.53 -22.65 8.38
CA LEU A 10 0.38 -22.35 7.27
C LEU A 10 0.61 -23.59 6.40
N SER A 11 0.77 -24.78 6.98
CA SER A 11 0.92 -26.01 6.19
C SER A 11 -0.36 -26.32 5.41
N ALA A 12 -1.53 -26.24 6.06
CA ALA A 12 -2.81 -26.47 5.39
C ALA A 12 -3.08 -25.45 4.27
N LEU A 13 -2.64 -24.20 4.45
CA LEU A 13 -2.78 -23.16 3.44
C LEU A 13 -2.02 -23.49 2.15
N LYS A 14 -0.85 -24.14 2.25
CA LYS A 14 -0.08 -24.56 1.07
C LYS A 14 -0.81 -25.62 0.23
N ASP A 15 -1.72 -26.37 0.85
CA ASP A 15 -2.59 -27.37 0.22
C ASP A 15 -3.90 -26.78 -0.36
N ASN A 16 -3.99 -25.45 -0.55
CA ASN A 16 -5.20 -24.74 -1.00
C ASN A 16 -6.38 -24.81 -0.03
N ASN A 17 -6.13 -25.04 1.26
CA ASN A 17 -7.21 -25.10 2.24
C ASN A 17 -7.81 -23.70 2.47
N LEU A 18 -9.09 -23.53 2.13
CA LEU A 18 -9.83 -22.27 2.31
C LEU A 18 -10.00 -21.90 3.79
N ASP A 19 -10.23 -22.88 4.67
CA ASP A 19 -10.40 -22.65 6.11
C ASP A 19 -9.11 -22.09 6.72
N ALA A 20 -7.95 -22.59 6.28
CA ALA A 20 -6.66 -22.07 6.69
C ALA A 20 -6.45 -20.62 6.22
N TYR A 21 -6.90 -20.29 5.00
CA TYR A 21 -6.87 -18.92 4.51
C TYR A 21 -7.79 -18.00 5.33
N GLN A 22 -9.01 -18.47 5.62
CA GLN A 22 -9.99 -17.76 6.43
C GLN A 22 -9.50 -17.53 7.85
N TYR A 23 -8.80 -18.49 8.45
CA TYR A 23 -8.14 -18.32 9.75
C TYR A 23 -7.22 -17.09 9.76
N PHE A 24 -6.34 -16.97 8.76
CA PHE A 24 -5.43 -15.82 8.66
C PHE A 24 -6.16 -14.52 8.35
N PHE A 25 -7.20 -14.56 7.50
CA PHE A 25 -8.06 -13.40 7.28
C PHE A 25 -8.67 -12.91 8.59
N MET A 26 -9.34 -13.78 9.35
CA MET A 26 -9.97 -13.42 10.62
C MET A 26 -8.96 -12.89 11.65
N LYS A 27 -7.76 -13.47 11.67
CA LYS A 27 -6.68 -13.07 12.59
C LYS A 27 -6.08 -11.71 12.26
N TYR A 28 -5.83 -11.42 10.98
CA TYR A 28 -5.07 -10.24 10.58
C TYR A 28 -5.91 -9.09 10.01
N TYR A 29 -7.15 -9.32 9.58
CA TYR A 29 -7.95 -8.30 8.91
C TYR A 29 -8.08 -7.00 9.73
N LYS A 30 -8.57 -7.09 10.97
CA LYS A 30 -8.73 -5.92 11.85
C LYS A 30 -7.40 -5.16 12.10
N PRO A 31 -6.31 -5.80 12.56
CA PRO A 31 -5.06 -5.09 12.81
C PRO A 31 -4.42 -4.51 11.54
N LEU A 32 -4.61 -5.14 10.38
CA LEU A 32 -4.15 -4.61 9.10
C LEU A 32 -4.96 -3.38 8.67
N CYS A 33 -6.28 -3.38 8.86
CA CYS A 33 -7.12 -2.19 8.60
C CYS A 33 -6.70 -1.00 9.47
N VAL A 34 -6.39 -1.22 10.75
CA VAL A 34 -5.86 -0.17 11.64
C VAL A 34 -4.53 0.36 11.09
N LYS A 35 -3.62 -0.53 10.69
CA LYS A 35 -2.33 -0.14 10.12
C LYS A 35 -2.49 0.65 8.82
N ALA A 36 -3.37 0.21 7.92
CA ALA A 36 -3.67 0.90 6.67
C ALA A 36 -4.31 2.28 6.93
N CYS A 37 -5.22 2.38 7.91
CA CYS A 37 -5.83 3.64 8.32
C CYS A 37 -4.80 4.64 8.85
N GLN A 38 -3.77 4.18 9.58
CA GLN A 38 -2.67 5.05 10.03
C GLN A 38 -1.88 5.66 8.86
N MET A 39 -1.85 4.99 7.70
CA MET A 39 -1.16 5.49 6.51
C MET A 39 -2.08 6.33 5.62
N LEU A 40 -3.32 5.89 5.42
CA LEU A 40 -4.26 6.50 4.47
C LEU A 40 -5.12 7.61 5.08
N GLY A 41 -5.24 7.67 6.40
CA GLY A 41 -6.07 8.65 7.11
C GLY A 41 -7.58 8.39 7.01
N ASP A 42 -8.00 7.30 6.37
CA ASP A 42 -9.41 6.96 6.13
C ASP A 42 -9.63 5.46 6.40
N MET A 43 -10.52 5.15 7.34
CA MET A 43 -10.80 3.78 7.78
C MET A 43 -11.63 2.99 6.76
N GLU A 44 -12.55 3.64 6.05
CA GLU A 44 -13.37 2.94 5.03
C GLU A 44 -12.50 2.57 3.84
N LYS A 45 -11.66 3.51 3.38
CA LYS A 45 -10.65 3.24 2.34
C LYS A 45 -9.66 2.16 2.77
N ALA A 46 -9.25 2.17 4.03
CA ALA A 46 -8.36 1.14 4.57
C ALA A 46 -9.01 -0.25 4.54
N LYS A 47 -10.28 -0.38 4.95
CA LYS A 47 -11.01 -1.66 4.89
C LYS A 47 -11.12 -2.17 3.46
N GLU A 48 -11.56 -1.32 2.53
CA GLU A 48 -11.74 -1.69 1.12
C GLU A 48 -10.42 -2.20 0.51
N MET A 49 -9.32 -1.46 0.73
CA MET A 49 -8.00 -1.84 0.24
C MET A 49 -7.53 -3.18 0.85
N VAL A 50 -7.63 -3.34 2.16
CA VAL A 50 -7.21 -4.58 2.83
C VAL A 50 -8.06 -5.76 2.35
N GLN A 51 -9.39 -5.60 2.21
CA GLN A 51 -10.26 -6.65 1.65
C GLN A 51 -9.84 -7.03 0.24
N GLY A 52 -9.62 -6.06 -0.65
CA GLY A 52 -9.17 -6.28 -2.01
C GLY A 52 -7.83 -7.03 -2.06
N LEU A 53 -6.90 -6.68 -1.17
CA LEU A 53 -5.60 -7.33 -1.05
C LEU A 53 -5.73 -8.80 -0.65
N PHE A 54 -6.59 -9.16 0.29
CA PHE A 54 -6.84 -10.57 0.62
C PHE A 54 -7.44 -11.31 -0.59
N ILE A 55 -8.45 -10.75 -1.26
CA ILE A 55 -9.03 -11.37 -2.47
C ILE A 55 -7.94 -11.61 -3.53
N GLU A 56 -7.07 -10.64 -3.77
CA GLU A 56 -6.00 -10.74 -4.76
C GLU A 56 -4.96 -11.81 -4.38
N VAL A 57 -4.55 -11.85 -3.11
CA VAL A 57 -3.61 -12.85 -2.61
C VAL A 57 -4.15 -14.26 -2.78
N TRP A 58 -5.45 -14.47 -2.49
CA TRP A 58 -6.10 -15.74 -2.72
C TRP A 58 -6.14 -16.11 -4.21
N ARG A 59 -6.64 -15.18 -5.05
CA ARG A 59 -6.81 -15.37 -6.49
C ARG A 59 -5.49 -15.70 -7.19
N THR A 60 -4.41 -15.02 -6.83
CA THR A 60 -3.08 -15.19 -7.43
C THR A 60 -2.30 -16.36 -6.83
N GLY A 61 -2.73 -16.91 -5.70
CA GLY A 61 -1.98 -17.91 -4.96
C GLY A 61 -0.69 -17.36 -4.34
N ALA A 62 -0.56 -16.03 -4.17
CA ALA A 62 0.64 -15.40 -3.63
C ALA A 62 0.99 -15.91 -2.22
N TYR A 63 -0.02 -16.37 -1.46
CA TYR A 63 0.13 -16.97 -0.15
C TYR A 63 1.05 -18.22 -0.13
N ARG A 64 1.23 -18.91 -1.26
CA ARG A 64 2.14 -20.06 -1.33
C ARG A 64 3.60 -19.71 -1.10
N LYS A 65 3.97 -18.43 -1.28
CA LYS A 65 5.31 -17.90 -1.06
C LYS A 65 5.60 -17.57 0.41
N ILE A 66 4.66 -17.83 1.31
CA ILE A 66 4.85 -17.57 2.74
C ILE A 66 5.71 -18.69 3.33
N ASP A 67 6.96 -18.37 3.67
CA ASP A 67 7.90 -19.34 4.24
C ASP A 67 7.83 -19.43 5.77
N HIS A 68 7.67 -18.30 6.47
CA HIS A 68 7.86 -18.27 7.93
C HIS A 68 6.80 -17.48 8.69
N SER A 69 6.28 -16.37 8.14
CA SER A 69 5.32 -15.52 8.85
C SER A 69 4.21 -14.98 7.94
N PRO A 70 2.98 -15.52 8.05
CA PRO A 70 1.79 -14.96 7.41
C PRO A 70 1.57 -13.49 7.81
N GLY A 71 1.71 -13.18 9.09
CA GLY A 71 1.56 -11.81 9.59
C GLY A 71 2.53 -10.85 8.92
N GLY A 72 3.83 -11.17 8.93
CA GLY A 72 4.84 -10.33 8.28
C GLY A 72 4.57 -10.13 6.78
N PHE A 73 4.17 -11.21 6.09
CA PHE A 73 3.79 -11.16 4.68
C PHE A 73 2.65 -10.17 4.41
N PHE A 74 1.52 -10.30 5.12
CA PHE A 74 0.38 -9.41 4.92
C PHE A 74 0.67 -7.97 5.33
N TYR A 75 1.42 -7.76 6.43
CA TYR A 75 1.83 -6.42 6.85
C TYR A 75 2.68 -5.72 5.79
N GLN A 76 3.65 -6.43 5.20
CA GLN A 76 4.49 -5.88 4.15
C GLN A 76 3.65 -5.49 2.93
N LEU A 77 2.74 -6.38 2.50
CA LEU A 77 1.92 -6.14 1.32
C LEU A 77 0.97 -4.95 1.52
N VAL A 78 0.36 -4.83 2.70
CA VAL A 78 -0.50 -3.69 3.07
C VAL A 78 0.28 -2.38 3.05
N CYS A 79 1.49 -2.35 3.62
CA CYS A 79 2.33 -1.15 3.60
C CYS A 79 2.71 -0.75 2.17
N GLN A 80 3.07 -1.72 1.32
CA GLN A 80 3.40 -1.47 -0.09
C GLN A 80 2.21 -0.86 -0.85
N GLU A 81 1.02 -1.44 -0.69
CA GLU A 81 -0.19 -0.95 -1.36
C GLU A 81 -0.58 0.45 -0.86
N CYS A 82 -0.52 0.69 0.46
CA CYS A 82 -0.74 2.02 1.03
C CYS A 82 0.22 3.07 0.44
N SER A 83 1.52 2.77 0.36
CA SER A 83 2.51 3.68 -0.21
C SER A 83 2.25 3.96 -1.69
N HIS A 84 1.84 2.95 -2.46
CA HIS A 84 1.47 3.12 -3.86
C HIS A 84 0.27 4.06 -4.04
N LEU A 85 -0.78 3.91 -3.22
CA LEU A 85 -1.96 4.77 -3.24
C LEU A 85 -1.64 6.23 -2.85
N GLN A 86 -0.74 6.44 -1.89
CA GLN A 86 -0.26 7.77 -1.52
C GLN A 86 0.46 8.46 -2.68
N ALA A 87 1.43 7.77 -3.30
CA ALA A 87 2.17 8.31 -4.44
C ALA A 87 1.26 8.64 -5.64
N TYR A 88 0.24 7.82 -5.89
CA TYR A 88 -0.77 8.10 -6.92
C TYR A 88 -1.59 9.35 -6.60
N THR A 89 -2.01 9.50 -5.34
CA THR A 89 -2.76 10.68 -4.88
C THR A 89 -1.94 11.96 -4.99
N GLU A 90 -0.65 11.90 -4.65
CA GLU A 90 0.28 13.03 -4.80
C GLU A 90 0.47 13.43 -6.26
N ARG A 91 0.65 12.46 -7.16
CA ARG A 91 0.77 12.73 -8.61
C ARG A 91 -0.48 13.40 -9.19
N GLN A 92 -1.67 13.02 -8.73
CA GLN A 92 -2.91 13.69 -9.16
C GLN A 92 -3.01 15.13 -8.65
N LYS A 93 -2.53 15.41 -7.43
CA LYS A 93 -2.50 16.77 -6.86
C LYS A 93 -1.45 17.67 -7.52
N VAL A 94 -0.35 17.10 -8.01
CA VAL A 94 0.78 17.84 -8.62
C VAL A 94 0.58 18.09 -10.11
N GLN A 95 -0.44 17.51 -10.75
CA GLN A 95 -0.79 17.87 -12.13
C GLN A 95 -1.47 19.24 -12.18
N CYS A 96 -0.63 20.27 -12.31
CA CYS A 96 -1.03 21.55 -12.89
C CYS A 96 -1.72 21.28 -14.24
N PRO A 97 -2.90 21.86 -14.54
CA PRO A 97 -3.41 21.89 -15.92
C PRO A 97 -2.34 22.50 -16.84
N PRO A 98 -2.31 22.23 -18.16
CA PRO A 98 -1.32 22.86 -19.02
C PRO A 98 -1.54 24.38 -19.02
N CYS A 99 -0.86 25.10 -18.13
CA CYS A 99 -0.65 26.51 -18.32
C CYS A 99 0.14 26.63 -19.62
N LYS A 100 -0.44 27.30 -20.61
CA LYS A 100 0.21 27.61 -21.89
C LYS A 100 1.26 28.71 -21.73
N THR A 101 2.10 28.60 -20.72
CA THR A 101 3.27 29.46 -20.57
C THR A 101 4.40 28.50 -20.25
N GLY A 102 5.27 28.30 -21.25
CA GLY A 102 6.47 27.47 -21.13
C GLY A 102 7.39 27.94 -20.00
N PRO A 103 8.59 27.35 -19.85
CA PRO A 103 9.50 27.72 -18.77
C PRO A 103 9.66 29.24 -18.77
N ALA A 104 9.53 29.86 -17.59
CA ALA A 104 9.71 31.29 -17.42
C ALA A 104 11.16 31.65 -17.80
N LEU A 105 11.38 31.88 -19.09
CA LEU A 105 12.51 32.64 -19.60
C LEU A 105 12.25 34.06 -19.16
N ILE A 106 12.79 34.42 -17.99
CA ILE A 106 13.03 35.82 -17.67
C ILE A 106 14.07 36.29 -18.70
N PRO A 107 13.74 37.26 -19.58
CA PRO A 107 14.70 37.78 -20.54
C PRO A 107 15.86 38.46 -19.79
N GLN A 108 17.10 38.14 -20.17
CA GLN A 108 18.25 38.97 -19.80
C GLN A 108 18.14 40.32 -20.52
N ALA A 109 17.70 41.35 -19.80
CA ALA A 109 17.79 42.76 -20.19
C ALA A 109 17.36 43.59 -18.97
N LEU A 110 18.10 44.54 -18.41
CA LEU A 110 19.32 45.25 -18.77
C LEU A 110 19.97 45.65 -17.43
N HIS A 111 21.30 45.59 -17.35
CA HIS A 111 22.02 46.48 -16.44
C HIS A 111 21.74 47.93 -16.86
N PRO A 112 21.46 48.82 -15.89
CA PRO A 112 22.15 50.08 -15.90
C PRO A 112 22.92 50.22 -14.59
N GLN A 113 24.24 50.39 -14.72
CA GLN A 113 25.07 50.97 -13.69
C GLN A 113 24.44 52.29 -13.23
N LEU A 114 24.48 52.54 -11.92
CA LEU A 114 25.08 53.74 -11.31
C LEU A 114 24.72 53.75 -9.81
N LEU A 115 25.65 53.23 -9.01
CA LEU A 115 25.80 53.62 -7.62
C LEU A 115 27.29 53.89 -7.43
N VAL A 116 27.59 55.14 -7.04
CA VAL A 116 28.89 55.82 -6.86
C VAL A 116 29.51 56.40 -8.12
#